data_AF-A0A212AKJ9-F1
#
_entry.id   AF-A0A212AKJ9-F1
#
_cell.length_a   1.000
_cell.length_b   1.000
_cell.length_c   1.000
_cell.angle_alpha   90.00
_cell.angle_beta   90.00
_cell.angle_gamma   90.00
#
_symmetry.space_group_name_H-M   'P 1'
#
loop_
_entity.id
_entity.type
_entity.pdbx_description
1 polymer ?
#
loop_
_entity_poly.entity_id
_entity_poly.type
_entity_poly.pdbx_seq_one_letter_code
_entity_poly.pdbx_strand_id
1 'polypeptide(L)'
;MDAALEEVLHWITRGIEIGGVAVIVIGIVAAFLRFCTETPQVPGSRFHTLRSRLGRSILLGLELLVAADIINTVAVEPTLRSVAVLAGIVLIRTFLSLSLEVEIDGKWPWQQGERRSSPNDQRR
;
A
#
# COMPACT_ATOMS: atom_id res chain seq x y z
N MET A 1 15.51 28.74 11.28
CA MET A 1 15.86 27.59 10.42
C MET A 1 14.67 26.64 10.35
N ASP A 2 13.95 26.48 11.47
CA ASP A 2 12.85 25.54 11.64
C ASP A 2 11.63 25.85 10.76
N ALA A 3 11.21 27.12 10.66
CA ALA A 3 10.08 27.51 9.79
C ALA A 3 10.28 27.18 8.30
N ALA A 4 11.50 27.32 7.77
CA ALA A 4 11.80 26.97 6.39
C ALA A 4 11.81 25.45 6.16
N LEU A 5 12.24 24.67 7.18
CA LEU A 5 12.21 23.21 7.13
C LEU A 5 10.78 22.69 7.23
N GLU A 6 9.95 23.24 8.10
CA GLU A 6 8.53 22.90 8.22
C GLU A 6 7.78 23.15 6.92
N GLU A 7 8.00 24.30 6.28
CA GLU A 7 7.35 24.64 5.01
C GLU A 7 7.78 23.72 3.86
N VAL A 8 9.07 23.39 3.76
CA VAL A 8 9.59 22.44 2.76
C VAL A 8 9.05 21.03 3.01
N LEU A 9 9.06 20.56 4.26
CA LEU A 9 8.52 19.24 4.62
C LEU A 9 7.03 19.15 4.32
N HIS A 10 6.27 20.22 4.55
CA HIS A 10 4.85 20.28 4.21
C HIS A 10 4.62 20.07 2.71
N TRP A 11 5.34 20.80 1.86
CA TRP A 11 5.23 20.67 0.40
C TRP A 11 5.67 19.29 -0.11
N ILE A 12 6.75 18.74 0.43
CA ILE A 12 7.23 17.40 0.07
C ILE A 12 6.18 16.35 0.43
N THR A 13 5.67 16.39 1.67
CA THR A 13 4.66 15.45 2.16
C THR A 13 3.42 15.51 1.28
N ARG A 14 2.91 16.72 1.02
CA ARG A 14 1.75 16.95 0.15
C ARG A 14 1.97 16.41 -1.26
N GLY A 15 3.17 16.60 -1.82
CA GLY A 15 3.53 16.06 -3.13
C GLY A 15 3.49 14.54 -3.18
N ILE A 16 4.05 13.87 -2.15
CA ILE A 16 4.05 12.40 -2.04
C ILE A 16 2.63 11.88 -1.84
N GLU A 17 1.81 12.53 -1.01
CA GLU A 17 0.39 12.19 -0.82
C GLU A 17 -0.37 12.22 -2.15
N ILE A 18 -0.27 13.34 -2.88
CA ILE A 18 -0.91 13.51 -4.18
C ILE A 18 -0.42 12.45 -5.16
N GLY A 19 0.88 12.18 -5.20
CA GLY A 19 1.48 11.15 -6.05
C GLY A 19 0.95 9.75 -5.73
N GLY A 20 0.91 9.37 -4.45
CA GLY A 20 0.38 8.08 -4.01
C GLY A 20 -1.10 7.92 -4.36
N VAL A 21 -1.92 8.92 -4.08
CA VAL A 21 -3.35 8.92 -4.46
C VAL A 21 -3.51 8.85 -5.98
N ALA A 22 -2.72 9.60 -6.74
CA ALA A 22 -2.76 9.56 -8.20
C ALA A 22 -2.44 8.17 -8.74
N VAL A 23 -1.43 7.48 -8.20
CA VAL A 23 -1.08 6.10 -8.59
C VAL A 23 -2.24 5.15 -8.35
N ILE A 24 -2.91 5.24 -7.18
CA ILE A 24 -4.10 4.43 -6.87
C ILE A 24 -5.20 4.68 -7.89
N VAL A 25 -5.57 5.95 -8.09
CA VAL A 25 -6.66 6.34 -8.98
C VAL A 25 -6.38 5.92 -10.42
N ILE A 26 -5.19 6.20 -10.94
CA ILE A 26 -4.78 5.83 -12.30
C ILE A 26 -4.80 4.31 -12.46
N GLY A 27 -4.30 3.57 -11.47
CA GLY A 27 -4.30 2.11 -11.50
C GLY A 27 -5.71 1.51 -11.50
N ILE A 28 -6.62 2.06 -10.68
CA ILE A 28 -8.03 1.67 -10.67
C ILE A 28 -8.70 1.92 -12.02
N VAL A 29 -8.54 3.13 -12.56
CA VAL A 29 -9.11 3.52 -13.87
C VAL A 29 -8.55 2.63 -14.98
N ALA A 30 -7.24 2.42 -15.02
CA ALA A 30 -6.61 1.56 -16.02
C ALA A 30 -7.06 0.09 -15.90
N ALA A 31 -7.20 -0.43 -14.68
CA ALA A 31 -7.71 -1.78 -14.44
C ALA A 31 -9.17 -1.92 -14.90
N PHE A 32 -10.00 -0.91 -14.65
CA PHE A 32 -11.41 -0.89 -15.05
C PHE A 32 -11.56 -0.78 -16.58
N LEU A 33 -10.84 0.14 -17.22
CA LEU A 33 -10.85 0.29 -18.67
C LEU A 33 -10.46 -1.02 -19.37
N ARG A 34 -9.38 -1.65 -18.91
CA ARG A 34 -8.98 -2.96 -19.44
C ARG A 34 -10.01 -4.04 -19.16
N PHE A 35 -10.64 -4.04 -17.99
CA PHE A 35 -11.71 -4.99 -17.69
C PHE A 35 -12.89 -4.84 -18.66
N CYS A 36 -13.24 -3.62 -19.08
CA CYS A 36 -14.28 -3.37 -20.07
C CYS A 36 -13.86 -3.77 -21.50
N THR A 37 -12.60 -3.54 -21.89
CA THR A 37 -12.13 -3.79 -23.26
C THR A 37 -11.62 -5.20 -23.51
N GLU A 38 -11.12 -5.90 -22.48
CA GLU A 38 -10.56 -7.25 -22.62
C GLU A 38 -11.67 -8.31 -22.56
N THR A 39 -11.66 -9.23 -23.54
CA THR A 39 -12.52 -10.41 -23.52
C THR A 39 -11.79 -11.55 -22.79
N PRO A 40 -12.36 -12.13 -21.72
CA PRO A 40 -11.69 -13.19 -20.98
C PRO A 40 -11.54 -14.44 -21.86
N GLN A 41 -10.33 -14.98 -21.90
CA GLN A 41 -10.03 -16.25 -22.58
C GLN A 41 -10.58 -17.47 -21.81
N VAL A 42 -10.83 -17.33 -20.50
CA VAL A 42 -11.29 -18.40 -19.62
C VAL A 42 -12.51 -17.94 -18.83
N PRO A 43 -13.61 -18.71 -18.77
CA PRO A 43 -14.76 -18.39 -17.91
C PRO A 43 -14.33 -18.25 -16.45
N GLY A 44 -14.67 -17.11 -15.82
CA GLY A 44 -14.36 -16.84 -14.40
C GLY A 44 -13.03 -16.14 -14.10
N SER A 45 -12.07 -16.07 -15.05
CA SER A 45 -10.77 -15.42 -14.79
C SER A 45 -10.83 -13.89 -14.77
N ARG A 46 -11.83 -13.28 -15.43
CA ARG A 46 -11.96 -11.83 -15.62
C ARG A 46 -11.98 -11.06 -14.28
N PHE A 47 -12.69 -11.56 -13.28
CA PHE A 47 -12.77 -10.95 -11.95
C PHE A 47 -11.48 -11.12 -11.15
N HIS A 48 -10.80 -12.26 -11.28
CA HIS A 48 -9.53 -12.50 -10.61
C HIS A 48 -8.42 -11.58 -11.16
N THR A 49 -8.36 -11.40 -12.48
CA THR A 49 -7.44 -10.46 -13.13
C THR A 49 -7.72 -9.01 -12.73
N LEU A 50 -8.99 -8.61 -12.63
CA LEU A 50 -9.37 -7.28 -12.14
C LEU A 50 -8.89 -7.07 -10.70
N ARG A 51 -9.21 -8.00 -9.78
CA ARG A 51 -8.77 -7.94 -8.38
C ARG A 51 -7.25 -7.87 -8.25
N SER A 52 -6.52 -8.68 -9.00
CA SER A 52 -5.05 -8.67 -8.98
C SER A 52 -4.47 -7.32 -9.44
N ARG A 53 -5.02 -6.72 -10.51
CA ARG A 53 -4.59 -5.41 -11.02
C ARG A 53 -4.92 -4.29 -10.03
N LEU A 54 -6.12 -4.29 -9.46
CA LEU A 54 -6.53 -3.34 -8.42
C LEU A 54 -5.63 -3.45 -7.21
N GLY A 55 -5.41 -4.67 -6.71
CA GLY A 55 -4.55 -4.94 -5.57
C GLY A 55 -3.13 -4.41 -5.76
N ARG A 56 -2.50 -4.67 -6.91
CA ARG A 56 -1.16 -4.15 -7.22
C ARG A 56 -1.10 -2.63 -7.26
N SER A 57 -2.09 -1.96 -7.84
CA SER A 57 -2.12 -0.50 -7.87
C SER A 57 -2.33 0.12 -6.49
N ILE A 58 -3.19 -0.49 -5.68
CA ILE A 58 -3.46 -0.04 -4.32
C ILE A 58 -2.21 -0.24 -3.46
N LEU A 59 -1.57 -1.41 -3.52
CA LEU A 59 -0.35 -1.70 -2.76
C LEU A 59 0.78 -0.71 -3.08
N LEU A 60 1.04 -0.45 -4.37
CA LEU A 60 2.04 0.54 -4.79
C LEU A 60 1.71 1.95 -4.30
N GLY A 61 0.44 2.34 -4.38
CA GLY A 61 -0.02 3.61 -3.84
C GLY A 61 0.13 3.70 -2.32
N LEU A 62 -0.16 2.61 -1.61
CA LEU A 62 0.03 2.53 -0.16
C LEU A 62 1.50 2.61 0.23
N GLU A 63 2.43 2.02 -0.52
CA GLU A 63 3.88 2.17 -0.29
C GLU A 63 4.31 3.65 -0.37
N LEU A 64 3.82 4.38 -1.36
CA LEU A 64 4.04 5.82 -1.51
C LEU A 64 3.43 6.61 -0.35
N LEU A 65 2.19 6.30 0.00
CA LEU A 65 1.50 6.97 1.10
C LEU A 65 2.19 6.71 2.44
N VAL A 66 2.68 5.48 2.69
CA VAL A 66 3.51 5.10 3.86
C VAL A 66 4.68 6.06 4.04
N ALA A 67 5.40 6.39 2.96
CA ALA A 67 6.49 7.36 3.03
C ALA A 67 6.02 8.75 3.49
N ALA A 68 4.88 9.24 3.01
CA ALA A 68 4.32 10.54 3.42
C ALA A 68 3.99 10.59 4.91
N ASP A 69 3.37 9.55 5.48
CA ASP A 69 3.04 9.57 6.93
C ASP A 69 4.28 9.44 7.79
N ILE A 70 5.31 8.70 7.36
CA ILE A 70 6.57 8.65 8.12
C ILE A 70 7.18 10.05 8.20
N ILE A 71 7.17 10.82 7.11
CA ILE A 71 7.67 12.20 7.13
C ILE A 71 6.82 13.08 8.06
N ASN A 72 5.49 12.98 7.95
CA ASN A 72 4.58 13.76 8.79
C ASN A 72 4.66 13.40 10.28
N THR A 73 4.95 12.13 10.61
CA THR A 73 5.12 11.69 12.01
C THR A 73 6.39 12.26 12.65
N VAL A 74 7.47 12.43 11.89
CA VAL A 74 8.77 12.94 12.37
C VAL A 74 8.79 14.48 12.44
N ALA A 75 7.99 15.16 11.60
CA ALA A 75 8.03 16.63 11.48
C ALA A 75 7.22 17.39 12.55
N VAL A 76 6.36 16.74 13.34
CA VAL A 76 5.47 17.41 14.30
C VAL A 76 6.07 17.39 15.71
N GLU A 77 6.14 18.58 16.32
CA GLU A 77 6.58 18.73 17.70
C GLU A 77 5.67 17.94 18.66
N PRO A 78 6.21 17.00 19.46
CA PRO A 78 5.40 15.98 20.11
C PRO A 78 4.59 16.57 21.27
N THR A 79 3.31 16.84 21.01
CA THR A 79 2.29 17.03 22.07
C THR A 79 1.48 15.75 22.24
N LEU A 80 1.01 15.45 23.45
CA LEU A 80 0.20 14.25 23.72
C LEU A 80 -1.06 14.16 22.82
N ARG A 81 -1.66 15.30 22.47
CA ARG A 81 -2.83 15.37 21.58
C ARG A 81 -2.42 15.05 20.13
N SER A 82 -1.35 15.65 19.64
CA SER A 82 -0.83 15.41 18.28
C SER A 82 -0.42 13.94 18.12
N VAL A 83 0.27 13.37 19.11
CA VAL A 83 0.68 11.96 19.13
C VAL A 83 -0.54 11.02 19.13
N ALA A 84 -1.60 11.33 19.87
CA ALA A 84 -2.81 10.51 19.89
C ALA A 84 -3.53 10.48 18.53
N VAL A 85 -3.67 11.64 17.87
CA VAL A 85 -4.26 11.72 16.52
C VAL A 85 -3.39 10.97 15.51
N LEU A 86 -2.08 11.18 15.57
CA LEU A 86 -1.11 10.52 14.72
C LEU A 86 -1.13 8.99 14.88
N ALA A 87 -1.14 8.50 16.11
CA ALA A 87 -1.26 7.07 16.41
C ALA A 87 -2.56 6.49 15.87
N GLY A 88 -3.68 7.24 15.94
CA GLY A 88 -4.94 6.84 15.32
C GLY A 88 -4.84 6.70 13.79
N ILE A 89 -4.24 7.67 13.11
CA ILE A 89 -4.03 7.64 11.65
C ILE A 89 -3.14 6.45 11.25
N VAL A 90 -2.01 6.27 11.93
CA VAL A 90 -1.07 5.14 11.66
C VAL A 90 -1.75 3.80 11.89
N LEU A 91 -2.58 3.67 12.94
CA LEU A 91 -3.30 2.43 13.24
C LEU A 91 -4.35 2.11 12.18
N ILE A 92 -5.12 3.10 11.73
CA ILE A 92 -6.07 2.93 10.62
C ILE A 92 -5.33 2.50 9.35
N ARG A 93 -4.22 3.15 9.01
CA ARG A 93 -3.43 2.79 7.83
C ARG A 93 -2.91 1.36 7.91
N THR A 94 -2.29 1.00 9.03
CA THR A 94 -1.72 -0.33 9.22
C THR A 94 -2.82 -1.39 9.10
N PHE A 95 -3.98 -1.16 9.71
CA PHE A 95 -5.12 -2.07 9.63
C PHE A 95 -5.66 -2.21 8.20
N LEU A 96 -5.87 -1.10 7.48
CA LEU A 96 -6.38 -1.13 6.10
C LEU A 96 -5.39 -1.82 5.16
N SER A 97 -4.09 -1.52 5.28
CA SER A 97 -3.05 -2.15 4.48
C SER A 97 -2.99 -3.66 4.71
N LEU A 98 -3.02 -4.10 5.98
CA LEU A 98 -3.03 -5.52 6.34
C LEU A 98 -4.31 -6.23 5.85
N SER A 99 -5.47 -5.59 5.99
CA SER A 99 -6.75 -6.18 5.56
C SER A 99 -6.79 -6.41 4.05
N LEU A 100 -6.26 -5.47 3.26
CA LEU A 100 -6.19 -5.60 1.81
C LEU A 100 -5.22 -6.69 1.38
N GLU A 101 -4.04 -6.76 2.01
CA GLU A 101 -3.03 -7.76 1.69
C GLU A 101 -3.54 -9.19 1.99
N VAL A 102 -4.23 -9.37 3.12
CA VAL A 102 -4.89 -10.64 3.48
C VAL A 102 -6.01 -11.01 2.51
N GLU A 103 -6.82 -10.05 2.05
CA GLU A 103 -7.87 -10.30 1.06
C GLU A 103 -7.28 -10.74 -0.30
N ILE A 104 -6.16 -10.14 -0.71
CA ILE A 104 -5.51 -10.41 -1.99
C ILE A 104 -4.79 -11.77 -1.97
N ASP A 105 -3.99 -12.04 -0.94
CA ASP A 105 -3.16 -13.25 -0.86
C ASP A 105 -3.86 -14.45 -0.20
N GLY A 106 -5.01 -14.20 0.45
CA GLY A 106 -5.77 -15.20 1.20
C GLY A 106 -5.01 -15.82 2.37
N LYS A 107 -3.89 -15.22 2.76
CA LYS A 107 -2.97 -15.68 3.80
C LYS A 107 -2.54 -14.50 4.64
N TRP A 108 -2.35 -14.74 5.93
CA TRP A 108 -1.79 -13.71 6.78
C TRP A 108 -0.29 -13.53 6.51
N PRO A 109 0.25 -12.30 6.61
CA PRO A 109 1.65 -12.01 6.27
C PRO A 109 2.65 -12.83 7.10
N TRP A 110 2.30 -13.22 8.32
CA TRP A 110 3.13 -14.10 9.16
C TRP A 110 3.18 -15.58 8.69
N GLN A 111 2.39 -15.98 7.71
CA GLN A 111 2.39 -17.35 7.14
C GLN A 111 3.33 -17.50 5.93
N GLN A 112 4.02 -16.43 5.52
CA GLN A 112 4.90 -16.46 4.33
C GLN A 112 6.27 -17.15 4.58
N GLY A 113 6.56 -17.56 5.81
CA GLY A 113 7.88 -18.08 6.24
C GLY A 113 8.18 -19.56 5.98
N GLU A 114 7.22 -20.40 5.54
CA GLU A 114 7.38 -21.87 5.60
C GLU A 114 7.76 -22.56 4.28
N ARG A 115 8.15 -21.83 3.21
CA ARG A 115 8.57 -22.43 1.93
C ARG A 115 10.01 -22.15 1.53
N ARG A 116 10.95 -22.29 2.47
CA ARG A 116 12.39 -22.36 2.14
C ARG A 116 13.14 -23.39 2.99
N SER A 117 12.60 -24.60 3.05
CA SER A 117 13.33 -25.77 3.56
C SER A 117 12.94 -27.00 2.72
N SER A 118 13.56 -27.17 1.55
CA SER A 118 13.72 -28.50 0.97
C SER A 118 15.13 -28.97 1.32
N PRO A 119 15.29 -29.87 2.31
CA PRO A 119 16.54 -30.58 2.53
C PRO A 119 16.77 -31.48 1.31
N ASN A 120 17.76 -31.14 0.48
CA ASN A 120 18.18 -31.99 -0.62
C ASN A 120 19.06 -33.10 -0.05
N ASP A 121 18.41 -34.20 0.35
CA ASP A 121 19.02 -35.50 0.61
C ASP A 121 19.47 -36.10 -0.73
N GLN A 122 20.65 -35.70 -1.19
CA GLN A 122 21.36 -36.34 -2.29
C GLN A 122 22.14 -37.56 -1.75
N ARG A 123 21.40 -38.63 -1.43
CA ARG A 123 21.90 -40.01 -1.56
C ARG A 123 21.56 -40.53 -2.95
N ARG A 124 22.50 -40.48 -3.89
CA ARG A 124 22.70 -41.47 -4.96
C ARG A 124 24.12 -41.40 -5.48
#